data_AF-A0A194AGA0-F1
#
_entry.id   AF-A0A194AGA0-F1
#
_cell.length_a   1.000
_cell.length_b   1.000
_cell.length_c   1.000
_cell.angle_alpha   90.00
_cell.angle_beta   90.00
_cell.angle_gamma   90.00
#
_symmetry.space_group_name_H-M   'P 1'
#
loop_
_entity.id
_entity.type
_entity.pdbx_description
1 polymer ?
#
loop_
_entity_poly.entity_id
_entity_poly.type
_entity_poly.pdbx_seq_one_letter_code
_entity_poly.pdbx_strand_id
1 'polypeptide(L)'
;MGAQIGFSELTRLGIIDAMPKLIAVQAAGCAPLAAAFRAGKNQAQPITTASTLAEGIAIAKPERGEQILQAVRDTGGTFFTVEEEEILTAFKDMGRKGYCIEPTSAAVIAGTARYVTQCPSNEVVVTAFTGHGLKAGDKLHKLATG
;
A
#
# COMPACT_ATOMS: atom_id res chain seq x y z
N MET A 1 7.77 0.17 7.28
CA MET A 1 8.76 0.74 8.22
C MET A 1 9.81 1.61 7.57
N GLY A 2 10.46 1.22 6.45
CA GLY A 2 11.55 2.02 5.85
C GLY A 2 11.23 3.52 5.66
N ALA A 3 10.07 3.84 5.07
CA ALA A 3 9.63 5.23 4.91
C ALA A 3 9.48 5.96 6.26
N GLN A 4 8.84 5.33 7.26
CA GLN A 4 8.69 5.93 8.58
C GLN A 4 10.04 6.27 9.20
N ILE A 5 10.99 5.32 9.19
CA ILE A 5 12.31 5.50 9.78
C ILE A 5 13.05 6.63 9.04
N GLY A 6 13.08 6.59 7.71
CA GLY A 6 13.76 7.59 6.90
C GLY A 6 13.24 9.00 7.13
N PHE A 7 11.92 9.21 7.04
CA PHE A 7 11.33 10.52 7.27
C PHE A 7 11.45 10.98 8.73
N SER A 8 11.41 10.06 9.68
CA SER A 8 11.62 10.38 11.10
C SER A 8 13.02 10.93 11.34
N GLU A 9 14.04 10.34 10.73
CA GLU A 9 15.41 10.85 10.80
C GLU A 9 15.55 12.21 10.10
N LEU A 10 14.96 12.38 8.92
CA LEU A 10 14.99 13.68 8.22
C LEU A 10 14.33 14.79 9.05
N THR A 11 13.22 14.49 9.72
CA THR A 11 12.53 15.43 10.62
C THR A 11 13.40 15.74 11.84
N ARG A 12 13.97 14.71 12.48
CA ARG A 12 14.85 14.85 13.65
C ARG A 12 16.10 15.70 13.36
N LEU A 13 16.59 15.64 12.12
CA LEU A 13 17.73 16.43 11.65
C LEU A 13 17.35 17.84 11.16
N GLY A 14 16.06 18.20 11.16
CA GLY A 14 15.58 19.50 10.68
C GLY A 14 15.72 19.69 9.16
N ILE A 15 15.84 18.60 8.39
CA ILE A 15 15.91 18.65 6.92
C ILE A 15 14.51 18.86 6.31
N ILE A 16 13.48 18.35 7.00
CA ILE A 16 12.08 18.59 6.69
C ILE A 16 11.37 19.07 7.95
N ASP A 17 10.34 19.90 7.77
CA ASP A 17 9.63 20.53 8.90
C ASP A 17 8.69 19.58 9.64
N ALA A 18 8.21 18.53 8.96
CA ALA A 18 7.23 17.61 9.51
C ALA A 18 7.28 16.23 8.84
N MET A 19 6.77 15.22 9.57
CA MET A 19 6.53 13.89 9.03
C MET A 19 5.40 13.90 7.98
N PRO A 20 5.58 13.24 6.82
CA PRO A 20 4.47 13.00 5.91
C PRO A 20 3.49 11.98 6.49
N LYS A 21 2.21 12.11 6.14
CA LYS A 21 1.18 11.10 6.45
C LYS A 21 1.56 9.76 5.81
N LEU A 22 1.54 8.68 6.58
CA LEU A 22 1.79 7.34 6.04
C LEU A 22 0.47 6.67 5.68
N ILE A 23 0.22 6.52 4.38
CA ILE A 23 -0.95 5.80 3.87
C ILE A 23 -0.53 4.37 3.55
N ALA A 24 -1.13 3.40 4.25
CA ALA A 24 -0.88 1.98 4.03
C ALA A 24 -1.99 1.37 3.17
N VAL A 25 -1.65 0.39 2.34
CA VAL A 25 -2.62 -0.31 1.48
C VAL A 25 -2.47 -1.82 1.67
N GLN A 26 -3.60 -2.52 1.78
CA GLN A 26 -3.67 -3.98 1.81
C GLN A 26 -4.70 -4.49 0.80
N ALA A 27 -4.47 -5.66 0.22
CA ALA A 27 -5.49 -6.34 -0.58
C ALA A 27 -6.63 -6.82 0.34
N ALA A 28 -7.88 -6.78 -0.14
CA ALA A 28 -9.06 -7.21 0.60
C ALA A 28 -8.96 -8.67 1.08
N GLY A 29 -8.40 -9.54 0.24
CA GLY A 29 -8.11 -10.93 0.60
C GLY A 29 -7.06 -11.12 1.69
N CYS A 30 -6.30 -10.07 2.06
CA CYS A 30 -5.31 -10.11 3.12
C CYS A 30 -5.09 -8.73 3.79
N ALA A 31 -6.05 -8.32 4.64
CA ALA A 31 -6.04 -6.99 5.28
C ALA A 31 -6.02 -7.00 6.84
N PRO A 32 -5.15 -7.78 7.52
CA PRO A 32 -5.18 -7.89 8.97
C PRO A 32 -4.85 -6.58 9.72
N LEU A 33 -3.99 -5.71 9.15
CA LEU A 33 -3.63 -4.43 9.76
C LEU A 33 -4.74 -3.40 9.58
N ALA A 34 -5.36 -3.32 8.39
CA ALA A 34 -6.50 -2.44 8.16
C ALA A 34 -7.67 -2.78 9.11
N ALA A 35 -7.94 -4.08 9.32
CA ALA A 35 -8.94 -4.54 10.27
C ALA A 35 -8.60 -4.13 11.72
N ALA A 36 -7.34 -4.32 12.15
CA ALA A 36 -6.88 -3.92 13.48
C ALA A 36 -6.92 -2.40 13.68
N PHE A 37 -6.52 -1.63 12.66
CA PHE A 37 -6.52 -0.17 12.68
C PHE A 37 -7.94 0.37 12.87
N ARG A 38 -8.90 -0.10 12.07
CA ARG A 38 -10.32 0.28 12.17
C ARG A 38 -10.94 -0.10 13.51
N ALA A 39 -10.50 -1.21 14.10
CA ALA A 39 -10.96 -1.65 15.41
C ALA A 39 -10.25 -0.96 16.59
N GLY A 40 -9.34 0.00 16.33
CA GLY A 40 -8.57 0.68 17.39
C GLY A 40 -7.59 -0.24 18.13
N LYS A 41 -7.21 -1.38 17.57
CA LYS A 41 -6.31 -2.36 18.20
C LYS A 41 -4.85 -2.06 17.90
N ASN A 42 -3.97 -2.33 18.85
CA ASN A 42 -2.52 -2.19 18.66
C ASN A 42 -1.87 -3.41 18.01
N GLN A 43 -2.59 -4.53 17.94
CA GLN A 43 -2.11 -5.76 17.34
C GLN A 43 -3.13 -6.32 16.36
N ALA A 44 -2.63 -6.77 15.21
CA ALA A 44 -3.41 -7.53 14.26
C ALA A 44 -3.46 -9.01 14.65
N GLN A 45 -4.64 -9.60 14.52
CA GLN A 45 -4.77 -11.04 14.63
C GLN A 45 -4.37 -11.70 13.30
N PRO A 46 -3.68 -12.84 13.33
CA PRO A 46 -3.45 -13.64 12.13
C PRO A 46 -4.76 -13.99 11.44
N ILE A 47 -4.75 -14.04 10.11
CA ILE A 47 -5.91 -14.42 9.30
C ILE A 47 -5.55 -15.50 8.29
N THR A 48 -6.56 -16.18 7.77
CA THR A 48 -6.41 -16.96 6.53
C THR A 48 -6.50 -16.01 5.34
N THR A 49 -5.52 -16.07 4.44
CA THR A 49 -5.48 -15.24 3.24
C THR A 49 -6.33 -15.85 2.13
N ALA A 50 -7.13 -15.02 1.45
CA ALA A 50 -7.64 -15.38 0.12
C ALA A 50 -6.55 -15.18 -0.94
N SER A 51 -6.75 -15.77 -2.12
CA SER A 51 -5.87 -15.53 -3.27
C SER A 51 -5.93 -14.05 -3.65
N THR A 52 -4.78 -13.47 -4.01
CA THR A 52 -4.66 -12.08 -4.45
C THR A 52 -3.60 -11.96 -5.53
N LEU A 53 -3.82 -11.05 -6.49
CA LEU A 53 -2.81 -10.64 -7.46
C LEU A 53 -1.59 -10.01 -6.78
N ALA A 54 -1.79 -9.33 -5.65
CA ALA A 54 -0.77 -8.59 -4.91
C ALA A 54 -0.03 -9.44 -3.86
N GLU A 55 0.55 -10.57 -4.27
CA GLU A 55 1.23 -11.53 -3.38
C GLU A 55 2.30 -10.90 -2.47
N GLY A 56 3.01 -9.87 -2.94
CA GLY A 56 4.04 -9.18 -2.15
C GLY A 56 3.54 -8.54 -0.86
N ILE A 57 2.22 -8.35 -0.70
CA ILE A 57 1.58 -7.81 0.50
C ILE A 57 0.58 -8.79 1.13
N ALA A 58 0.55 -10.05 0.68
CA ALA A 58 -0.33 -11.10 1.21
C ALA A 58 0.22 -11.70 2.53
N ILE A 59 0.38 -10.87 3.56
CA ILE A 59 1.00 -11.24 4.83
C ILE A 59 -0.08 -11.50 5.89
N ALA A 60 -0.41 -12.77 6.10
CA ALA A 60 -1.37 -13.25 7.10
C ALA A 60 -1.05 -12.80 8.54
N LYS A 61 0.22 -12.85 8.92
CA LYS A 61 0.75 -12.52 10.25
C LYS A 61 1.89 -11.52 10.10
N PRO A 62 1.61 -10.21 10.16
CA PRO A 62 2.64 -9.18 10.03
C PRO A 62 3.49 -9.11 11.30
N GLU A 63 4.73 -9.60 11.24
CA GLU A 63 5.66 -9.62 12.39
C GLU A 63 5.94 -8.23 12.98
N ARG A 64 5.91 -7.18 12.15
CA ARG A 64 6.05 -5.78 12.58
C ARG A 64 4.70 -5.04 12.67
N GLY A 65 3.60 -5.78 12.82
CA GLY A 65 2.25 -5.21 12.72
C GLY A 65 1.97 -4.07 13.68
N GLU A 66 2.36 -4.22 14.96
CA GLU A 66 2.20 -3.17 15.97
C GLU A 66 2.96 -1.89 15.61
N GLN A 67 4.22 -2.03 15.17
CA GLN A 67 5.04 -0.89 14.73
C GLN A 67 4.41 -0.17 13.53
N ILE A 68 3.84 -0.92 12.59
CA ILE A 68 3.19 -0.34 11.40
C ILE A 68 1.91 0.40 11.81
N LEU A 69 1.08 -0.20 12.67
CA LEU A 69 -0.14 0.42 13.18
C LEU A 69 0.18 1.75 13.90
N GLN A 70 1.18 1.74 14.77
CA GLN A 70 1.62 2.93 15.49
C GLN A 70 2.13 4.00 14.53
N ALA A 71 3.03 3.64 13.60
CA ALA A 71 3.57 4.56 12.60
C ALA A 71 2.49 5.27 11.77
N VAL A 72 1.45 4.53 11.36
CA VAL A 72 0.34 5.10 10.59
C VAL A 72 -0.48 6.06 11.47
N ARG A 73 -0.72 5.74 12.75
CA ARG A 73 -1.44 6.63 13.68
C ARG A 73 -0.66 7.91 13.98
N ASP A 74 0.62 7.78 14.32
CA ASP A 74 1.47 8.91 14.72
C ASP A 74 1.61 9.96 13.62
N THR A 75 1.52 9.53 12.35
CA THR A 75 1.59 10.41 11.19
C THR A 75 0.24 10.93 10.72
N GLY A 76 -0.86 10.61 11.43
CA GLY A 76 -2.23 10.97 11.01
C GLY A 76 -2.64 10.29 9.69
N GLY A 77 -2.01 9.16 9.37
CA GLY A 77 -2.26 8.37 8.18
C GLY A 77 -3.47 7.44 8.32
N THR A 78 -3.67 6.58 7.33
CA THR A 78 -4.75 5.60 7.33
C THR A 78 -4.39 4.34 6.54
N PHE A 79 -5.26 3.34 6.62
CA PHE A 79 -5.20 2.13 5.82
C PHE A 79 -6.30 2.13 4.77
N PHE A 80 -5.95 1.74 3.54
CA PHE A 80 -6.91 1.34 2.52
C PHE A 80 -6.89 -0.17 2.34
N THR A 81 -8.08 -0.71 2.12
CA THR A 81 -8.28 -2.07 1.62
C THR A 81 -8.77 -1.98 0.19
N VAL A 82 -8.08 -2.66 -0.74
CA VAL A 82 -8.40 -2.64 -2.18
C VAL A 82 -8.80 -4.03 -2.67
N GLU A 83 -9.83 -4.09 -3.49
CA GLU A 83 -10.35 -5.32 -4.09
C GLU A 83 -9.49 -5.79 -5.28
N GLU A 84 -9.61 -7.05 -5.67
CA GLU A 84 -8.82 -7.64 -6.75
C GLU A 84 -9.09 -6.95 -8.10
N GLU A 85 -10.33 -6.56 -8.35
CA GLU A 85 -10.73 -5.82 -9.55
C GLU A 85 -10.10 -4.42 -9.58
N GLU A 86 -9.94 -3.77 -8.43
CA GLU A 86 -9.28 -2.47 -8.33
C GLU A 86 -7.78 -2.60 -8.61
N ILE A 87 -7.13 -3.64 -8.08
CA ILE A 87 -5.72 -3.95 -8.36
C ILE A 87 -5.52 -4.20 -9.86
N LEU A 88 -6.38 -5.01 -10.48
CA LEU A 88 -6.31 -5.33 -11.90
C LEU A 88 -6.53 -4.09 -12.78
N THR A 89 -7.51 -3.26 -12.42
CA THR A 89 -7.80 -2.02 -13.16
C THR A 89 -6.61 -1.07 -13.10
N ALA A 90 -6.08 -0.81 -11.89
CA ALA A 90 -4.91 0.03 -11.69
C ALA A 90 -3.69 -0.52 -12.47
N PHE A 91 -3.50 -1.83 -12.47
CA PHE A 91 -2.42 -2.48 -13.20
C PHE A 91 -2.51 -2.24 -14.71
N LYS A 92 -3.68 -2.49 -15.31
CA LYS A 92 -3.92 -2.27 -16.75
C LYS A 92 -3.76 -0.78 -17.10
N ASP A 93 -4.25 0.13 -16.27
CA ASP A 93 -4.13 1.57 -16.50
C ASP A 93 -2.70 2.08 -16.43
N MET A 94 -1.91 1.58 -15.48
CA MET A 94 -0.49 1.93 -15.38
C MET A 94 0.30 1.39 -16.58
N GLY A 95 -0.03 0.18 -17.06
CA GLY A 95 0.53 -0.37 -18.30
C GLY A 95 0.24 0.50 -19.52
N ARG A 96 -1.00 0.97 -19.68
CA ARG A 96 -1.38 1.91 -20.77
C ARG A 96 -0.64 3.24 -20.71
N LYS A 97 -0.22 3.67 -19.52
CA LYS A 97 0.60 4.86 -19.29
C LYS A 97 2.11 4.62 -19.50
N GLY A 98 2.52 3.40 -19.87
CA GLY A 98 3.91 3.04 -20.11
C GLY A 98 4.67 2.54 -18.87
N TYR A 99 3.98 2.31 -17.75
CA TYR A 99 4.62 1.80 -16.54
C TYR A 99 4.54 0.28 -16.46
N CYS A 100 5.71 -0.38 -16.43
CA CYS A 100 5.82 -1.82 -16.21
C CYS A 100 6.04 -2.12 -14.72
N ILE A 101 4.94 -2.19 -13.96
CA ILE A 101 4.94 -2.44 -12.51
C ILE A 101 4.44 -3.84 -12.18
N GLU A 102 4.77 -4.36 -10.99
CA GLU A 102 4.15 -5.58 -10.46
C GLU A 102 2.73 -5.31 -9.89
N PRO A 103 1.85 -6.33 -9.75
CA PRO A 103 0.51 -6.15 -9.18
C PRO A 103 0.49 -5.56 -7.76
N THR A 104 1.48 -5.87 -6.93
CA THR A 104 1.60 -5.26 -5.58
C THR A 104 1.78 -3.75 -5.63
N SER A 105 2.51 -3.22 -6.62
CA SER A 105 2.61 -1.77 -6.83
C SER A 105 1.29 -1.18 -7.34
N ALA A 106 0.54 -1.94 -8.16
CA ALA A 106 -0.78 -1.52 -8.63
C ALA A 106 -1.81 -1.42 -7.48
N ALA A 107 -1.71 -2.28 -6.45
CA ALA A 107 -2.55 -2.17 -5.26
C ALA A 107 -2.37 -0.81 -4.56
N VAL A 108 -1.14 -0.31 -4.45
CA VAL A 108 -0.87 1.03 -3.89
C VAL A 108 -1.50 2.11 -4.77
N ILE A 109 -1.40 2.01 -6.10
CA ILE A 109 -2.05 2.96 -7.02
C ILE A 109 -3.57 2.96 -6.86
N ALA A 110 -4.21 1.80 -6.70
CA ALA A 110 -5.64 1.72 -6.43
C ALA A 110 -6.03 2.44 -5.13
N GLY A 111 -5.25 2.22 -4.05
CA GLY A 111 -5.45 2.93 -2.78
C GLY A 111 -5.22 4.44 -2.91
N THR A 112 -4.21 4.86 -3.66
CA THR A 112 -3.92 6.27 -3.93
C THR A 112 -5.04 6.93 -4.73
N ALA A 113 -5.60 6.26 -5.74
CA ALA A 113 -6.72 6.78 -6.52
C ALA A 113 -7.94 7.11 -5.63
N ARG A 114 -8.16 6.32 -4.56
CA ARG A 114 -9.17 6.62 -3.55
C ARG A 114 -8.75 7.74 -2.60
N TYR A 115 -7.48 7.82 -2.22
CA TYR A 115 -6.99 8.87 -1.34
C TYR A 115 -7.07 10.27 -1.97
N VAL A 116 -6.74 10.40 -3.25
CA VAL A 116 -6.70 11.70 -3.92
C VAL A 116 -8.08 12.35 -4.10
N THR A 117 -9.16 11.59 -3.99
CA THR A 117 -10.53 12.16 -4.06
C THR A 117 -10.99 12.77 -2.73
N GLN A 118 -10.26 12.50 -1.64
CA GLN A 118 -10.60 12.92 -0.27
C GLN A 118 -9.51 13.77 0.38
N CYS A 119 -8.32 13.89 -0.22
CA CYS A 119 -7.26 14.75 0.28
C CYS A 119 -7.44 16.21 -0.21
N PRO A 120 -6.91 17.21 0.52
CA PRO A 120 -6.81 18.58 0.03
C PRO A 120 -6.09 18.64 -1.33
N SER A 121 -6.54 19.55 -2.21
CA SER A 121 -6.01 19.68 -3.58
C SER A 121 -4.55 20.15 -3.66
N ASN A 122 -4.01 20.68 -2.57
CA ASN A 122 -2.63 21.14 -2.45
C ASN A 122 -1.68 20.11 -1.81
N GLU A 123 -2.15 18.92 -1.45
CA GLU A 123 -1.29 17.87 -0.92
C GLU A 123 -0.46 17.23 -2.04
N VAL A 124 0.84 17.03 -1.78
CA VAL A 124 1.73 16.25 -2.65
C VAL A 124 1.66 14.79 -2.22
N VAL A 125 1.20 13.92 -3.11
CA VAL A 125 1.10 12.48 -2.86
C VAL A 125 2.22 11.75 -3.60
N VAL A 126 2.98 10.94 -2.87
CA VAL A 126 4.09 10.14 -3.41
C VAL A 126 3.79 8.66 -3.21
N THR A 127 3.90 7.87 -4.29
CA THR A 127 3.75 6.42 -4.27
C THR A 127 5.05 5.75 -4.68
N ALA A 128 5.45 4.69 -3.98
CA ALA A 128 6.59 3.87 -4.36
C ALA A 128 6.15 2.66 -5.17
N PHE A 129 6.78 2.43 -6.32
CA PHE A 129 6.69 1.15 -7.02
C PHE A 129 7.71 0.20 -6.42
N THR A 130 7.23 -0.77 -5.66
CA THR A 130 8.05 -1.72 -4.89
C THR A 130 8.70 -2.78 -5.75
N GLY A 131 8.21 -2.98 -6.98
CA GLY A 131 8.77 -3.96 -7.88
C GLY A 131 8.38 -3.75 -9.33
N HIS A 132 9.22 -4.32 -10.18
CA HIS A 132 9.13 -4.21 -11.63
C HIS A 132 8.26 -5.34 -12.20
N GLY A 133 7.52 -5.04 -13.27
CA GLY A 133 6.61 -6.00 -13.91
C GLY A 133 7.28 -7.30 -14.36
N LEU A 134 8.58 -7.29 -14.73
CA LEU A 134 9.29 -8.52 -15.12
C LEU A 134 9.29 -9.62 -14.03
N LYS A 135 9.14 -9.27 -12.75
CA LYS A 135 8.98 -10.27 -11.67
C LYS A 135 7.68 -11.07 -11.78
N ALA A 136 6.72 -10.55 -12.52
CA ALA A 136 5.39 -11.11 -12.71
C ALA A 136 5.17 -11.53 -14.18
N GLY A 137 6.21 -11.91 -14.93
CA GLY A 137 6.15 -12.19 -16.38
C GLY A 137 5.00 -13.10 -16.81
N ASP A 138 4.80 -14.24 -16.12
CA ASP A 138 3.71 -15.18 -16.43
C ASP A 138 2.32 -14.59 -16.15
N LYS A 139 2.20 -13.75 -15.11
CA LYS A 139 0.95 -13.05 -14.78
C LYS A 139 0.69 -11.92 -15.76
N LEU A 140 1.70 -11.14 -16.10
CA LEU A 140 1.64 -10.09 -17.12
C LEU A 140 1.09 -10.65 -18.43
N HIS A 141 1.60 -11.79 -18.88
CA HIS A 141 1.12 -12.43 -20.09
C HIS A 141 -0.37 -12.75 -19.99
N LYS A 142 -0.79 -13.47 -18.94
CA LYS A 142 -2.21 -13.83 -18.72
C LYS A 142 -3.14 -12.63 -18.58
N LEU A 143 -2.69 -11.56 -17.92
CA LEU A 143 -3.48 -10.36 -17.66
C LEU A 143 -3.52 -9.40 -18.86
N ALA A 144 -2.54 -9.47 -19.76
CA ALA A 144 -2.49 -8.66 -20.98
C ALA A 144 -3.28 -9.29 -22.14
N THR A 145 -3.38 -10.62 -22.18
CA THR A 145 -4.11 -11.36 -23.23
C THR A 145 -5.54 -11.74 -22.84
N GLY A 146 -5.97 -11.43 -21.61
CA GLY A 146 -7.27 -11.75 -21.04
C GLY A 146 -8.16 -10.54 -20.74
#